data_AF-A0A2H4SFN6-F1
#
_entry.id   AF-A0A2H4SFN6-F1
#
_cell.length_a   1.000
_cell.length_b   1.000
_cell.length_c   1.000
_cell.angle_alpha   90.00
_cell.angle_beta   90.00
_cell.angle_gamma   90.00
#
_symmetry.space_group_name_H-M   'P 1'
#
loop_
_entity.id
_entity.type
_entity.pdbx_description
1 polymer ?
#
loop_
_entity_poly.entity_id
_entity_poly.type
_entity_poly.pdbx_seq_one_letter_code
_entity_poly.pdbx_strand_id
1 'polypeptide(L)'
;MECDEMEGTPISRLPDHLLLEIGGWLRERRYLHALTLTSKRFCNLFEKELYRLDTSGDSFSKSLWRVAARSDYVLVDKLLSFGCNLDANCCQSKLSKRKLTALAAAMRINHFFMAAFLTAAGANVDKAPNASNIPVFMALEEKTGLDIFKMLITVGNADLTVLNEKGHGLLTAASSNDNIEAVRYLLSYPSRLNVKNTEKSTPFHQAIRNDNFDMLLLLLNSQYTYPNMPDEHNTTALELACTLGRLDHVHALLDDIRFWTELKTERYDLLAKDIESGDVANKTKFNILF
;
A
#
# COMPACT_ATOMS: atom_id res chain seq x y z
N MET A 1 -64.40 -0.65 -8.68
CA MET A 1 -63.00 -1.11 -8.58
C MET A 1 -62.17 0.15 -8.53
N GLU A 2 -61.98 0.69 -7.34
CA GLU A 2 -60.96 1.70 -7.09
C GLU A 2 -59.90 0.98 -6.27
N CYS A 3 -58.77 0.71 -6.90
CA CYS A 3 -57.59 0.23 -6.21
C CYS A 3 -57.01 1.45 -5.50
N ASP A 4 -57.31 1.58 -4.21
CA ASP A 4 -56.62 2.53 -3.34
C ASP A 4 -55.12 2.30 -3.47
N GLU A 5 -54.43 3.31 -3.98
CA GLU A 5 -52.98 3.39 -3.96
C GLU A 5 -52.55 3.33 -2.49
N MET A 6 -52.02 2.18 -2.09
CA MET A 6 -51.38 1.98 -0.79
C MET A 6 -50.12 2.85 -0.74
N GLU A 7 -50.26 4.15 -0.52
CA GLU A 7 -49.20 5.04 -0.10
C GLU A 7 -48.73 4.57 1.27
N GLY A 8 -47.77 3.63 1.26
CA GLY A 8 -47.16 3.11 2.47
C GLY A 8 -46.58 4.26 3.28
N THR A 9 -46.89 4.29 4.58
CA THR A 9 -46.31 5.26 5.51
C THR A 9 -44.78 5.28 5.37
N PRO A 10 -44.16 6.46 5.16
CA PRO A 10 -42.72 6.56 5.06
C PRO A 10 -42.06 6.01 6.33
N ILE A 11 -40.96 5.28 6.19
CA ILE A 11 -40.21 4.66 7.30
C ILE A 11 -39.87 5.69 8.41
N SER A 12 -39.72 6.98 8.07
CA SER A 12 -39.47 8.05 9.04
C SER A 12 -40.60 8.30 10.04
N ARG A 13 -41.84 7.95 9.69
CA ARG A 13 -43.05 8.21 10.50
C ARG A 13 -43.51 7.00 11.32
N LEU A 14 -42.88 5.84 11.16
CA LEU A 14 -43.21 4.65 11.93
C LEU A 14 -42.84 4.81 13.42
N PRO A 15 -43.58 4.14 14.33
CA PRO A 15 -43.28 4.13 15.76
C PRO A 15 -42.08 3.23 16.09
N ASP A 16 -41.40 3.56 17.18
CA ASP A 16 -40.08 3.00 17.54
C ASP A 16 -40.06 1.46 17.66
N HIS A 17 -41.13 0.83 18.16
CA HIS A 17 -41.23 -0.62 18.28
C HIS A 17 -41.27 -1.34 16.92
N LEU A 18 -41.99 -0.78 15.93
CA LEU A 18 -42.04 -1.32 14.57
C LEU A 18 -40.71 -1.11 13.84
N LEU A 19 -40.04 0.01 14.10
CA LEU A 19 -38.67 0.20 13.62
C LEU A 19 -37.78 -0.92 14.16
N LEU A 20 -37.84 -1.20 15.47
CA LEU A 20 -37.07 -2.26 16.14
C LEU A 20 -37.36 -3.67 15.57
N GLU A 21 -38.61 -3.99 15.24
CA GLU A 21 -38.95 -5.24 14.54
C GLU A 21 -38.39 -5.28 13.12
N ILE A 22 -38.55 -4.21 12.34
CA ILE A 22 -38.04 -4.12 10.96
C ILE A 22 -36.52 -4.32 10.93
N GLY A 23 -35.79 -3.67 11.84
CA GLY A 23 -34.34 -3.90 11.90
C GLY A 23 -33.95 -5.23 12.54
N GLY A 24 -34.76 -5.83 13.41
CA GLY A 24 -34.60 -7.23 13.83
C GLY A 24 -34.74 -8.20 12.65
N TRP A 25 -35.70 -7.95 11.76
CA TRP A 25 -35.93 -8.75 10.56
C TRP A 25 -34.82 -8.57 9.51
N LEU A 26 -34.36 -7.34 9.31
CA LEU A 26 -33.22 -7.01 8.45
C LEU A 26 -31.90 -7.55 9.03
N ARG A 27 -31.80 -7.72 10.37
CA ARG A 27 -30.68 -8.37 11.06
C ARG A 27 -30.60 -9.85 10.71
N GLU A 28 -31.69 -10.61 10.80
CA GLU A 28 -31.73 -12.04 10.44
C GLU A 28 -31.33 -12.29 8.98
N ARG A 29 -31.68 -11.35 8.10
CA ARG A 29 -31.36 -11.43 6.68
C ARG A 29 -30.00 -10.82 6.30
N ARG A 30 -29.21 -10.37 7.28
CA ARG A 30 -27.87 -9.76 7.10
C ARG A 30 -27.85 -8.50 6.23
N TYR A 31 -28.97 -7.76 6.16
CA TYR A 31 -29.09 -6.50 5.42
C TYR A 31 -28.87 -5.27 6.31
N LEU A 32 -27.91 -5.34 7.23
CA LEU A 32 -27.57 -4.27 8.19
C LEU A 32 -27.22 -2.94 7.49
N HIS A 33 -26.77 -2.99 6.24
CA HIS A 33 -26.45 -1.80 5.46
C HIS A 33 -27.70 -0.98 5.07
N ALA A 34 -28.84 -1.62 4.82
CA ALA A 34 -30.08 -0.91 4.51
C ALA A 34 -30.52 -0.03 5.69
N LEU A 35 -30.20 -0.44 6.93
CA LEU A 35 -30.58 0.27 8.16
C LEU A 35 -29.83 1.59 8.34
N THR A 36 -28.61 1.69 7.81
CA THR A 36 -27.78 2.91 7.88
C THR A 36 -28.14 3.97 6.82
N LEU A 37 -28.95 3.60 5.83
CA LEU A 37 -29.28 4.46 4.67
C LEU A 37 -30.68 5.08 4.74
N THR A 38 -31.51 4.72 5.72
CA THR A 38 -32.94 5.06 5.72
C THR A 38 -33.26 6.39 6.41
N SER A 39 -32.87 6.59 7.68
CA SER A 39 -33.23 7.81 8.43
C SER A 39 -32.35 8.02 9.67
N LYS A 40 -32.01 9.28 10.00
CA LYS A 40 -31.25 9.62 11.23
C LYS A 40 -31.92 9.10 12.51
N ARG A 41 -33.26 9.15 12.58
CA ARG A 41 -34.04 8.64 13.72
C ARG A 41 -33.92 7.11 13.82
N PHE A 42 -34.05 6.43 12.69
CA PHE A 42 -33.96 4.98 12.61
C PHE A 42 -32.55 4.50 13.02
N CYS A 43 -31.51 5.20 12.56
CA CYS A 43 -30.12 4.95 12.97
C CYS A 43 -29.93 5.10 14.48
N ASN A 44 -30.36 6.22 15.09
CA ASN A 44 -30.20 6.48 16.53
C ASN A 44 -30.90 5.43 17.41
N LEU A 45 -32.04 4.92 16.95
CA LEU A 45 -32.82 3.94 17.70
C LEU A 45 -32.15 2.56 17.70
N PHE A 46 -31.63 2.15 16.54
CA PHE A 46 -30.85 0.92 16.42
C PHE A 46 -29.42 1.06 16.92
N GLU A 47 -28.94 2.27 17.16
CA GLU A 47 -27.59 2.54 17.67
C GLU A 47 -27.33 1.92 19.05
N LYS A 48 -28.36 1.60 19.82
CA LYS A 48 -28.17 0.82 21.07
C LYS A 48 -28.22 -0.69 20.84
N GLU A 49 -29.02 -1.17 19.88
CA GLU A 49 -29.27 -2.60 19.68
C GLU A 49 -28.39 -3.29 18.63
N LEU A 50 -27.96 -2.58 17.58
CA LEU A 50 -26.88 -3.06 16.71
C LEU A 50 -25.60 -3.28 17.52
N TYR A 51 -25.35 -2.44 18.52
CA TYR A 51 -24.07 -2.36 19.22
C TYR A 51 -23.99 -3.26 20.46
N ARG A 52 -25.13 -3.57 21.09
CA ARG A 52 -25.20 -4.53 22.21
C ARG A 52 -24.93 -5.97 21.79
N LEU A 53 -25.32 -6.37 20.58
CA LEU A 53 -25.31 -7.77 20.13
C LEU A 53 -24.11 -8.15 19.27
N ASP A 54 -23.38 -7.14 18.77
CA ASP A 54 -22.26 -7.31 17.86
C ASP A 54 -20.95 -7.67 18.63
N THR A 55 -20.98 -7.62 19.98
CA THR A 55 -19.93 -8.13 20.91
C THR A 55 -19.78 -9.66 20.92
N SER A 56 -20.63 -10.39 20.18
CA SER A 56 -20.70 -11.86 20.24
C SER A 56 -20.10 -12.61 19.05
N GLY A 57 -19.43 -11.91 18.10
CA GLY A 57 -18.75 -12.58 16.98
C GLY A 57 -18.16 -11.65 15.91
N ASP A 58 -17.66 -12.26 14.84
CA ASP A 58 -16.94 -11.72 13.66
C ASP A 58 -17.72 -10.67 12.80
N SER A 59 -18.70 -10.01 13.40
CA SER A 59 -19.73 -9.17 12.78
C SER A 59 -19.38 -7.67 12.87
N PHE A 60 -18.83 -7.17 14.00
CA PHE A 60 -18.46 -5.75 14.19
C PHE A 60 -17.42 -5.28 13.19
N SER A 61 -16.53 -6.20 12.85
CA SER A 61 -15.54 -6.12 11.79
C SER A 61 -16.12 -5.49 10.51
N LYS A 62 -17.34 -5.91 10.11
CA LYS A 62 -17.98 -5.49 8.84
C LYS A 62 -18.62 -4.12 8.94
N SER A 63 -19.08 -3.75 10.13
CA SER A 63 -19.68 -2.44 10.40
C SER A 63 -18.58 -1.37 10.36
N LEU A 64 -17.50 -1.56 11.13
CA LEU A 64 -16.35 -0.65 11.15
C LEU A 64 -15.75 -0.45 9.75
N TRP A 65 -15.51 -1.54 9.00
CA TRP A 65 -15.02 -1.47 7.62
C TRP A 65 -15.89 -0.60 6.71
N ARG A 66 -17.23 -0.76 6.74
CA ARG A 66 -18.15 0.03 5.89
C ARG A 66 -18.18 1.50 6.26
N VAL A 67 -18.10 1.80 7.55
CA VAL A 67 -18.13 3.16 8.07
C VAL A 67 -16.82 3.89 7.74
N ALA A 68 -15.68 3.23 7.93
CA ALA A 68 -14.38 3.71 7.50
C ALA A 68 -14.33 3.97 5.98
N ALA A 69 -14.92 3.07 5.18
CA ALA A 69 -15.03 3.23 3.73
C ALA A 69 -15.91 4.43 3.29
N ARG A 70 -16.72 5.00 4.19
CA ARG A 70 -17.52 6.21 3.95
C ARG A 70 -16.91 7.47 4.57
N SER A 71 -15.78 7.35 5.27
CA SER A 71 -15.15 8.47 5.97
C SER A 71 -16.06 9.10 7.05
N ASP A 72 -16.89 8.28 7.74
CA ASP A 72 -17.78 8.77 8.81
C ASP A 72 -17.11 8.68 10.19
N TYR A 73 -16.37 9.72 10.55
CA TYR A 73 -15.57 9.81 11.80
C TYR A 73 -16.41 9.66 13.06
N VAL A 74 -17.62 10.24 13.09
CA VAL A 74 -18.48 10.23 14.27
C VAL A 74 -18.90 8.81 14.61
N LEU A 75 -19.24 8.03 13.59
CA LEU A 75 -19.66 6.66 13.77
C LEU A 75 -18.49 5.72 14.06
N VAL A 76 -17.29 5.98 13.49
CA VAL A 76 -16.07 5.25 13.87
C VAL A 76 -15.71 5.52 15.34
N ASP A 77 -15.71 6.76 15.79
CA ASP A 77 -15.40 7.12 17.19
C ASP A 77 -16.34 6.42 18.17
N LYS A 78 -17.64 6.42 17.89
CA LYS A 78 -18.63 5.67 18.67
C LYS A 78 -18.36 4.17 18.67
N LEU A 79 -18.08 3.57 17.52
CA LEU A 79 -17.72 2.15 17.42
C LEU A 79 -16.49 1.81 18.27
N LEU A 80 -15.48 2.69 18.28
CA LEU A 80 -14.28 2.53 19.11
C LEU A 80 -14.61 2.60 20.60
N SER A 81 -15.50 3.49 21.02
CA SER A 81 -15.95 3.59 22.41
C SER A 81 -16.61 2.30 22.94
N PHE A 82 -17.16 1.47 22.04
CA PHE A 82 -17.73 0.17 22.37
C PHE A 82 -16.71 -0.98 22.36
N GLY A 83 -15.42 -0.70 22.12
CA GLY A 83 -14.36 -1.72 22.13
C GLY A 83 -14.29 -2.57 20.85
N CYS A 84 -14.62 -1.99 19.69
CA CYS A 84 -14.51 -2.68 18.41
C CYS A 84 -13.08 -3.16 18.12
N ASN A 85 -12.97 -4.34 17.51
CA ASN A 85 -11.68 -4.83 16.99
C ASN A 85 -11.31 -4.11 15.69
N LEU A 86 -10.34 -3.20 15.79
CA LEU A 86 -9.80 -2.40 14.67
C LEU A 86 -9.18 -3.24 13.55
N ASP A 87 -8.60 -4.39 13.91
CA ASP A 87 -7.81 -5.21 13.01
C ASP A 87 -8.59 -6.41 12.45
N ALA A 88 -9.91 -6.35 12.57
CA ALA A 88 -10.75 -7.44 12.13
C ALA A 88 -10.83 -7.47 10.60
N ASN A 89 -10.60 -8.66 10.05
CA ASN A 89 -10.49 -8.88 8.61
C ASN A 89 -11.85 -9.23 8.00
N CYS A 90 -12.39 -8.34 7.17
CA CYS A 90 -13.71 -8.52 6.57
C CYS A 90 -13.69 -8.86 5.09
N CYS A 91 -14.44 -9.89 4.71
CA CYS A 91 -14.75 -10.15 3.30
C CYS A 91 -15.85 -9.19 2.82
N GLN A 92 -15.57 -8.48 1.73
CA GLN A 92 -16.52 -7.57 1.06
C GLN A 92 -17.75 -8.31 0.49
N SER A 93 -17.61 -9.59 0.12
CA SER A 93 -18.66 -10.42 -0.49
C SER A 93 -18.37 -11.92 -0.34
N LYS A 94 -19.39 -12.80 -0.41
CA LYS A 94 -19.18 -14.26 -0.54
C LYS A 94 -18.41 -14.64 -1.82
N LEU A 95 -18.43 -13.78 -2.84
CA LEU A 95 -17.69 -13.95 -4.10
C LEU A 95 -16.28 -13.33 -4.06
N SER A 96 -16.04 -12.36 -3.17
CA SER A 96 -14.73 -11.72 -3.00
C SER A 96 -14.02 -12.35 -1.81
N LYS A 97 -13.01 -13.18 -2.08
CA LYS A 97 -12.13 -13.75 -1.04
C LYS A 97 -11.20 -12.72 -0.40
N ARG A 98 -11.21 -11.45 -0.85
CA ARG A 98 -10.37 -10.39 -0.28
C ARG A 98 -10.91 -9.97 1.08
N LYS A 99 -10.24 -10.44 2.12
CA LYS A 99 -10.33 -9.86 3.46
C LYS A 99 -9.65 -8.49 3.41
N LEU A 100 -10.16 -7.49 4.14
CA LEU A 100 -9.54 -6.18 4.32
C LEU A 100 -9.77 -5.72 5.76
N THR A 101 -8.79 -5.00 6.34
CA THR A 101 -8.97 -4.24 7.58
C THR A 101 -9.69 -2.92 7.31
N ALA A 102 -10.23 -2.28 8.35
CA ALA A 102 -10.85 -0.96 8.22
C ALA A 102 -9.84 0.08 7.72
N LEU A 103 -8.59 0.02 8.20
CA LEU A 103 -7.49 0.87 7.77
C LEU A 103 -7.19 0.69 6.27
N ALA A 104 -6.96 -0.55 5.82
CA ALA A 104 -6.66 -0.84 4.42
C ALA A 104 -7.80 -0.41 3.48
N ALA A 105 -9.05 -0.50 3.94
CA ALA A 105 -10.20 -0.04 3.17
C ALA A 105 -10.28 1.48 3.04
N ALA A 106 -10.00 2.22 4.11
CA ALA A 106 -9.92 3.68 4.07
C ALA A 106 -8.81 4.14 3.10
N MET A 107 -7.64 3.48 3.15
CA MET A 107 -6.53 3.77 2.25
C MET A 107 -6.87 3.50 0.78
N ARG A 108 -7.49 2.35 0.47
CA ARG A 108 -7.87 1.98 -0.90
C ARG A 108 -8.91 2.91 -1.54
N ILE A 109 -9.67 3.66 -0.73
CA ILE A 109 -10.66 4.64 -1.19
C ILE A 109 -10.07 6.07 -1.11
N ASN A 110 -8.77 6.20 -0.78
CA ASN A 110 -8.06 7.47 -0.61
C ASN A 110 -8.65 8.37 0.49
N HIS A 111 -9.23 7.78 1.54
CA HIS A 111 -9.69 8.49 2.73
C HIS A 111 -8.57 8.61 3.77
N PHE A 112 -7.60 9.47 3.47
CA PHE A 112 -6.35 9.58 4.23
C PHE A 112 -6.54 10.06 5.68
N PHE A 113 -7.45 11.01 5.90
CA PHE A 113 -7.79 11.47 7.26
C PHE A 113 -8.41 10.34 8.11
N MET A 114 -9.24 9.48 7.50
CA MET A 114 -9.82 8.31 8.18
C MET A 114 -8.75 7.27 8.49
N ALA A 115 -7.81 7.05 7.55
CA ALA A 115 -6.67 6.17 7.81
C ALA A 115 -5.84 6.69 9.00
N ALA A 116 -5.53 7.99 9.04
CA ALA A 116 -4.82 8.61 10.16
C ALA A 116 -5.58 8.48 11.49
N PHE A 117 -6.90 8.68 11.47
CA PHE A 117 -7.76 8.50 12.65
C PHE A 117 -7.71 7.06 13.18
N LEU A 118 -7.83 6.06 12.29
CA LEU A 118 -7.78 4.64 12.67
C LEU A 118 -6.39 4.24 13.19
N THR A 119 -5.31 4.74 12.58
CA THR A 119 -3.95 4.51 13.07
C THR A 119 -3.74 5.14 14.45
N ALA A 120 -4.20 6.37 14.66
CA ALA A 120 -4.14 7.03 15.97
C ALA A 120 -5.00 6.31 17.04
N ALA A 121 -6.09 5.65 16.63
CA ALA A 121 -6.90 4.80 17.49
C ALA A 121 -6.23 3.45 17.84
N GLY A 122 -5.04 3.16 17.29
CA GLY A 122 -4.28 1.94 17.57
C GLY A 122 -4.52 0.79 16.58
N ALA A 123 -5.03 1.08 15.37
CA ALA A 123 -5.11 0.05 14.33
C ALA A 123 -3.72 -0.44 13.94
N ASN A 124 -3.55 -1.76 13.88
CA ASN A 124 -2.29 -2.37 13.51
C ASN A 124 -2.02 -2.17 12.01
N VAL A 125 -1.00 -1.38 11.71
CA VAL A 125 -0.60 -1.00 10.36
C VAL A 125 0.14 -2.10 9.59
N ASP A 126 0.61 -3.13 10.29
CA ASP A 126 1.30 -4.29 9.68
C ASP A 126 0.34 -5.46 9.45
N LYS A 127 -0.81 -5.43 10.12
CA LYS A 127 -1.84 -6.47 9.98
C LYS A 127 -2.59 -6.28 8.68
N ALA A 128 -2.11 -6.98 7.66
CA ALA A 128 -2.74 -7.06 6.36
C ALA A 128 -3.42 -8.43 6.16
N PRO A 129 -4.50 -8.48 5.38
CA PRO A 129 -5.12 -9.74 4.97
C PRO A 129 -4.20 -10.55 4.04
N ASN A 130 -3.40 -9.86 3.22
CA ASN A 130 -2.48 -10.41 2.21
C ASN A 130 -1.30 -9.43 2.08
N ALA A 131 -0.13 -9.90 1.60
CA ALA A 131 1.06 -9.08 1.41
C ALA A 131 0.85 -7.88 0.44
N SER A 132 -0.10 -7.98 -0.50
CA SER A 132 -0.49 -6.86 -1.39
C SER A 132 -1.27 -5.74 -0.69
N ASN A 133 -1.85 -5.99 0.48
CA ASN A 133 -2.70 -5.03 1.18
C ASN A 133 -2.06 -4.51 2.46
N ILE A 134 -0.72 -4.58 2.58
CA ILE A 134 -0.04 -3.96 3.71
C ILE A 134 -0.13 -2.44 3.55
N PRO A 135 -0.69 -1.71 4.53
CA PRO A 135 -0.84 -0.25 4.52
C PRO A 135 0.39 0.51 3.99
N VAL A 136 1.60 0.14 4.42
CA VAL A 136 2.82 0.80 3.95
C VAL A 136 3.06 0.68 2.45
N PHE A 137 2.73 -0.45 1.82
CA PHE A 137 2.82 -0.59 0.35
C PHE A 137 1.73 0.22 -0.35
N MET A 138 0.49 0.19 0.16
CA MET A 138 -0.62 0.97 -0.41
C MET A 138 -0.32 2.47 -0.43
N ALA A 139 0.34 2.99 0.62
CA ALA A 139 0.74 4.40 0.66
C ALA A 139 1.83 4.76 -0.36
N LEU A 140 2.61 3.79 -0.85
CA LEU A 140 3.67 4.01 -1.84
C LEU A 140 3.18 3.87 -3.29
N GLU A 141 1.97 3.34 -3.51
CA GLU A 141 1.35 3.26 -4.85
C GLU A 141 0.95 4.64 -5.37
N GLU A 142 0.48 5.52 -4.49
CA GLU A 142 0.00 6.84 -4.84
C GLU A 142 1.09 7.90 -4.60
N LYS A 143 1.26 8.83 -5.57
CA LYS A 143 2.24 9.93 -5.42
C LYS A 143 1.93 10.85 -4.24
N THR A 144 0.65 10.99 -3.87
CA THR A 144 0.18 11.79 -2.73
C THR A 144 0.25 11.03 -1.40
N GLY A 145 0.58 9.74 -1.42
CA GLY A 145 0.55 8.87 -0.25
C GLY A 145 1.72 9.04 0.72
N LEU A 146 2.70 9.92 0.43
CA LEU A 146 3.87 10.11 1.27
C LEU A 146 3.53 10.57 2.69
N ASP A 147 2.55 11.46 2.85
CA ASP A 147 2.17 11.94 4.19
C ASP A 147 1.54 10.83 5.04
N ILE A 148 0.79 9.94 4.40
CA ILE A 148 0.23 8.75 5.05
C ILE A 148 1.35 7.77 5.38
N PHE A 149 2.27 7.56 4.45
CA PHE A 149 3.43 6.69 4.66
C PHE A 149 4.24 7.14 5.88
N LYS A 150 4.51 8.45 5.98
CA LYS A 150 5.14 9.07 7.16
C LYS A 150 4.32 8.82 8.42
N MET A 151 3.02 9.06 8.38
CA MET A 151 2.12 8.83 9.51
C MET A 151 2.09 7.37 9.97
N LEU A 152 2.07 6.39 9.04
CA LEU A 152 2.12 4.97 9.36
C LEU A 152 3.43 4.59 10.09
N ILE A 153 4.55 5.22 9.72
CA ILE A 153 5.84 5.02 10.39
C ILE A 153 5.88 5.68 11.77
N THR A 154 5.44 6.93 11.87
CA THR A 154 5.60 7.73 13.09
C THR A 154 4.55 7.42 14.15
N VAL A 155 3.31 7.15 13.73
CA VAL A 155 2.17 6.89 14.64
C VAL A 155 1.91 5.40 14.74
N GLY A 156 1.88 4.70 13.60
CA GLY A 156 1.59 3.27 13.54
C GLY A 156 2.77 2.36 13.88
N ASN A 157 3.98 2.91 13.95
CA ASN A 157 5.23 2.17 14.13
C ASN A 157 5.41 1.02 13.13
N ALA A 158 5.07 1.25 11.86
CA ALA A 158 5.08 0.23 10.83
C ALA A 158 6.43 -0.51 10.70
N ASP A 159 6.35 -1.80 10.41
CA ASP A 159 7.47 -2.64 10.03
C ASP A 159 7.88 -2.33 8.59
N LEU A 160 9.14 -1.94 8.42
CA LEU A 160 9.71 -1.58 7.13
C LEU A 160 10.52 -2.69 6.49
N THR A 161 10.56 -3.86 7.13
CA THR A 161 11.23 -5.08 6.62
C THR A 161 10.30 -5.99 5.82
N VAL A 162 9.04 -5.56 5.64
CA VAL A 162 8.01 -6.31 4.90
C VAL A 162 8.31 -6.40 3.40
N LEU A 163 7.86 -7.51 2.81
CA LEU A 163 7.93 -7.76 1.36
C LEU A 163 6.52 -7.86 0.76
N ASN A 164 6.34 -7.33 -0.44
CA ASN A 164 5.09 -7.46 -1.19
C ASN A 164 4.97 -8.84 -1.87
N GLU A 165 3.88 -9.07 -2.62
CA GLU A 165 3.65 -10.37 -3.30
C GLU A 165 4.70 -10.72 -4.38
N LYS A 166 5.45 -9.73 -4.88
CA LYS A 166 6.55 -9.94 -5.83
C LYS A 166 7.90 -10.16 -5.12
N GLY A 167 7.91 -10.14 -3.79
CA GLY A 167 9.15 -10.21 -2.99
C GLY A 167 9.94 -8.91 -3.00
N HIS A 168 9.35 -7.78 -3.40
CA HIS A 168 9.98 -6.46 -3.30
C HIS A 168 9.67 -5.84 -1.94
N GLY A 169 10.67 -5.25 -1.30
CA GLY A 169 10.49 -4.40 -0.14
C GLY A 169 10.15 -2.97 -0.54
N LEU A 170 10.10 -2.09 0.45
CA LEU A 170 9.56 -0.74 0.29
C LEU A 170 10.40 0.15 -0.63
N LEU A 171 11.73 0.01 -0.60
CA LEU A 171 12.64 0.81 -1.41
C LEU A 171 12.46 0.53 -2.91
N THR A 172 12.39 -0.75 -3.29
CA THR A 172 12.14 -1.16 -4.68
C THR A 172 10.73 -0.82 -5.11
N ALA A 173 9.72 -1.02 -4.27
CA ALA A 173 8.34 -0.65 -4.59
C ALA A 173 8.20 0.86 -4.88
N ALA A 174 8.79 1.72 -4.04
CA ALA A 174 8.80 3.18 -4.27
C ALA A 174 9.54 3.56 -5.55
N SER A 175 10.64 2.86 -5.86
CA SER A 175 11.41 3.07 -7.09
C SER A 175 10.64 2.62 -8.34
N SER A 176 9.87 1.51 -8.27
CA SER A 176 8.98 1.05 -9.35
C SER A 176 7.90 2.04 -9.69
N ASN A 177 7.38 2.75 -8.68
CA ASN A 177 6.35 3.76 -8.86
C ASN A 177 6.92 5.15 -9.16
N ASP A 178 8.23 5.26 -9.36
CA ASP A 178 8.91 6.51 -9.68
C ASP A 178 8.72 7.61 -8.61
N ASN A 179 8.60 7.20 -7.35
CA ASN A 179 8.32 8.11 -6.23
C ASN A 179 9.61 8.54 -5.53
N ILE A 180 10.31 9.51 -6.12
CA ILE A 180 11.60 10.05 -5.63
C ILE A 180 11.53 10.49 -4.16
N GLU A 181 10.46 11.18 -3.77
CA GLU A 181 10.34 11.71 -2.40
C GLU A 181 10.11 10.60 -1.37
N ALA A 182 9.38 9.55 -1.72
CA ALA A 182 9.27 8.37 -0.88
C ALA A 182 10.61 7.63 -0.76
N VAL A 183 11.37 7.49 -1.86
CA VAL A 183 12.71 6.88 -1.81
C VAL A 183 13.65 7.70 -0.95
N ARG A 184 13.66 9.03 -1.08
CA ARG A 184 14.46 9.94 -0.24
C ARG A 184 14.14 9.74 1.24
N TYR A 185 12.85 9.65 1.58
CA TYR A 185 12.40 9.45 2.96
C TYR A 185 12.73 8.04 3.48
N LEU A 186 12.60 7.00 2.66
CA LEU A 186 13.00 5.64 3.03
C LEU A 186 14.50 5.56 3.33
N LEU A 187 15.33 6.20 2.48
CA LEU A 187 16.79 6.23 2.64
C LEU A 187 17.25 7.01 3.88
N SER A 188 16.40 7.82 4.53
CA SER A 188 16.72 8.40 5.84
C SER A 188 16.58 7.40 7.01
N TYR A 189 16.01 6.21 6.78
CA TYR A 189 15.86 5.13 7.77
C TYR A 189 16.51 3.80 7.33
N PRO A 190 17.78 3.79 6.88
CA PRO A 190 18.39 2.64 6.23
C PRO A 190 18.49 1.41 7.13
N SER A 191 18.66 1.60 8.44
CA SER A 191 18.71 0.52 9.44
C SER A 191 17.39 -0.24 9.59
N ARG A 192 16.25 0.41 9.31
CA ARG A 192 14.92 -0.20 9.41
C ARG A 192 14.50 -0.96 8.15
N LEU A 193 15.12 -0.70 7.01
CA LEU A 193 14.76 -1.29 5.73
C LEU A 193 15.39 -2.66 5.46
N ASN A 194 16.40 -3.06 6.24
CA ASN A 194 17.19 -4.28 5.99
C ASN A 194 17.71 -4.39 4.53
N VAL A 195 18.20 -3.27 3.97
CA VAL A 195 18.58 -3.12 2.55
C VAL A 195 19.60 -4.17 2.06
N LYS A 196 20.31 -4.84 2.98
CA LYS A 196 21.31 -5.86 2.67
C LYS A 196 20.76 -7.24 2.26
N ASN A 197 19.53 -7.62 2.66
CA ASN A 197 19.31 -9.06 2.89
C ASN A 197 18.06 -9.72 2.28
N THR A 198 17.32 -9.10 1.35
CA THR A 198 16.01 -9.71 1.00
C THR A 198 15.49 -9.55 -0.43
N GLU A 199 16.12 -8.79 -1.32
CA GLU A 199 15.50 -8.50 -2.62
C GLU A 199 16.30 -9.04 -3.80
N LYS A 200 15.62 -9.87 -4.61
CA LYS A 200 16.14 -10.36 -5.90
C LYS A 200 15.97 -9.35 -7.03
N SER A 201 15.29 -8.22 -6.81
CA SER A 201 15.13 -7.16 -7.79
C SER A 201 15.54 -5.87 -7.11
N THR A 202 16.50 -5.14 -7.70
CA THR A 202 17.11 -3.99 -7.01
C THR A 202 16.52 -2.67 -7.52
N PRO A 203 16.39 -1.65 -6.66
CA PRO A 203 15.90 -0.31 -7.02
C PRO A 203 16.60 0.30 -8.25
N PHE A 204 17.90 -0.01 -8.42
CA PHE A 204 18.71 0.45 -9.55
C PHE A 204 18.20 -0.02 -10.90
N HIS A 205 17.85 -1.30 -11.03
CA HIS A 205 17.29 -1.84 -12.28
C HIS A 205 16.02 -1.11 -12.68
N GLN A 206 15.19 -0.79 -11.69
CA GLN A 206 13.94 -0.13 -11.93
C GLN A 206 14.09 1.34 -12.32
N ALA A 207 15.04 2.07 -11.71
CA ALA A 207 15.41 3.41 -12.14
C ALA A 207 15.85 3.42 -13.61
N ILE A 208 16.67 2.45 -14.01
CA ILE A 208 17.17 2.31 -15.39
C ILE A 208 16.06 1.91 -16.37
N ARG A 209 15.17 0.97 -16.01
CA ARG A 209 14.00 0.59 -16.83
C ARG A 209 13.06 1.77 -17.06
N ASN A 210 12.89 2.61 -16.05
CA ASN A 210 12.06 3.81 -16.10
C ASN A 210 12.78 5.00 -16.75
N ASP A 211 14.06 4.88 -17.08
CA ASP A 211 14.90 5.98 -17.58
C ASP A 211 14.96 7.18 -16.63
N ASN A 212 14.84 6.92 -15.32
CA ASN A 212 14.87 7.95 -14.29
C ASN A 212 16.27 8.10 -13.72
N PHE A 213 17.00 9.04 -14.31
CA PHE A 213 18.36 9.37 -13.88
C PHE A 213 18.42 10.01 -12.48
N ASP A 214 17.43 10.83 -12.10
CA ASP A 214 17.39 11.45 -10.76
C ASP A 214 17.22 10.39 -9.66
N MET A 215 16.39 9.38 -9.92
CA MET A 215 16.24 8.23 -9.02
C MET A 215 17.54 7.44 -8.92
N LEU A 216 18.23 7.21 -10.05
CA LEU A 216 19.52 6.54 -10.05
C LEU A 216 20.54 7.28 -9.18
N LEU A 217 20.69 8.59 -9.37
CA LEU A 217 21.60 9.42 -8.59
C LEU A 217 21.24 9.42 -7.11
N LEU A 218 19.95 9.49 -6.77
CA LEU A 218 19.48 9.42 -5.38
C LEU A 218 19.90 8.10 -4.71
N LEU A 219 19.75 6.98 -5.43
CA LEU A 219 20.14 5.66 -4.94
C LEU A 219 21.67 5.53 -4.82
N LEU A 220 22.44 6.04 -5.79
CA LEU A 220 23.91 6.02 -5.75
C LEU A 220 24.47 6.87 -4.61
N ASN A 221 23.88 8.04 -4.35
CA ASN A 221 24.31 8.91 -3.25
C ASN A 221 24.09 8.30 -1.85
N SER A 222 23.36 7.20 -1.73
CA SER A 222 23.20 6.48 -0.47
C SER A 222 24.23 5.37 -0.31
N GLN A 223 25.00 5.40 0.78
CA GLN A 223 25.95 4.35 1.14
C GLN A 223 25.29 3.01 1.56
N TYR A 224 23.97 3.02 1.76
CA TYR A 224 23.22 1.85 2.24
C TYR A 224 22.59 1.04 1.11
N THR A 225 22.83 1.44 -0.14
CA THR A 225 22.35 0.74 -1.34
C THR A 225 23.48 -0.06 -1.97
N TYR A 226 23.12 -1.07 -2.77
CA TYR A 226 24.06 -2.01 -3.39
C TYR A 226 23.82 -2.07 -4.89
N PRO A 227 24.52 -1.25 -5.70
CA PRO A 227 24.26 -1.17 -7.14
C PRO A 227 24.75 -2.40 -7.93
N ASN A 228 25.69 -3.17 -7.37
CA ASN A 228 26.25 -4.38 -7.99
C ASN A 228 25.36 -5.62 -7.85
N MET A 229 24.30 -5.55 -7.03
CA MET A 229 23.44 -6.71 -6.77
C MET A 229 22.64 -7.06 -8.03
N PRO A 230 22.71 -8.32 -8.50
CA PRO A 230 22.00 -8.72 -9.70
C PRO A 230 20.49 -8.84 -9.46
N ASP A 231 19.71 -8.70 -10.52
CA ASP A 231 18.27 -8.94 -10.49
C ASP A 231 17.88 -10.43 -10.57
N GLU A 232 16.58 -10.71 -10.71
CA GLU A 232 16.02 -12.06 -10.75
C GLU A 232 16.48 -12.88 -11.97
N HIS A 233 17.01 -12.20 -13.00
CA HIS A 233 17.60 -12.79 -14.20
C HIS A 233 19.12 -12.86 -14.12
N ASN A 234 19.71 -12.63 -12.95
CA ASN A 234 21.14 -12.56 -12.75
C ASN A 234 21.82 -11.46 -13.59
N THR A 235 21.09 -10.42 -13.97
CA THR A 235 21.61 -9.26 -14.71
C THR A 235 21.99 -8.17 -13.72
N THR A 236 23.11 -7.47 -13.93
CA THR A 236 23.48 -6.31 -13.09
C THR A 236 22.84 -5.02 -13.60
N ALA A 237 22.75 -4.00 -12.74
CA ALA A 237 22.22 -2.69 -13.15
C ALA A 237 23.03 -2.08 -14.31
N LEU A 238 24.36 -2.26 -14.28
CA LEU A 238 25.26 -1.80 -15.33
C LEU A 238 25.03 -2.53 -16.66
N GLU A 239 24.91 -3.86 -16.63
CA GLU A 239 24.53 -4.66 -17.80
C GLU A 239 23.20 -4.20 -18.40
N LEU A 240 22.21 -3.95 -17.55
CA LEU A 240 20.91 -3.47 -17.99
C LEU A 240 21.00 -2.08 -18.64
N ALA A 241 21.75 -1.15 -18.05
CA ALA A 241 21.96 0.18 -18.64
C ALA A 241 22.65 0.09 -20.02
N CYS A 242 23.62 -0.81 -20.17
CA CYS A 242 24.31 -1.05 -21.43
C CYS A 242 23.38 -1.65 -22.49
N THR A 243 22.62 -2.69 -22.14
CA THR A 243 21.67 -3.35 -23.07
C THR A 243 20.57 -2.41 -23.55
N LEU A 244 20.16 -1.46 -22.71
CA LEU A 244 19.17 -0.43 -23.03
C LEU A 244 19.77 0.84 -23.66
N GLY A 245 21.10 0.92 -23.79
CA GLY A 245 21.82 2.06 -24.38
C GLY A 245 21.70 3.36 -23.57
N ARG A 246 21.59 3.27 -22.24
CA ARG A 246 21.43 4.42 -21.35
C ARG A 246 22.77 4.98 -20.90
N LEU A 247 23.39 5.78 -21.78
CA LEU A 247 24.75 6.33 -21.60
C LEU A 247 24.94 7.03 -20.26
N ASP A 248 24.06 7.97 -19.91
CA ASP A 248 24.18 8.74 -18.66
C ASP A 248 24.15 7.83 -17.43
N HIS A 249 23.30 6.79 -17.45
CA HIS A 249 23.20 5.82 -16.38
C HIS A 249 24.46 4.97 -16.28
N VAL A 250 25.02 4.54 -17.43
CA VAL A 250 26.30 3.81 -17.47
C VAL A 250 27.43 4.65 -16.87
N HIS A 251 27.55 5.92 -17.27
CA HIS A 251 28.56 6.82 -16.72
C HIS A 251 28.41 6.99 -15.20
N ALA A 252 27.21 7.29 -14.72
CA ALA A 252 26.97 7.46 -13.29
C ALA A 252 27.25 6.20 -12.47
N LEU A 253 26.94 5.01 -13.01
CA LEU A 253 27.26 3.74 -12.35
C LEU A 253 28.77 3.49 -12.30
N LEU A 254 29.51 3.79 -13.37
CA LEU A 254 30.96 3.60 -13.43
C LEU A 254 31.73 4.62 -12.56
N ASP A 255 31.20 5.83 -12.40
CA ASP A 255 31.77 6.84 -11.51
C ASP A 255 31.66 6.44 -10.02
N ASP A 256 30.78 5.50 -9.68
CA ASP A 256 30.62 5.00 -8.32
C ASP A 256 31.73 4.00 -7.94
N ILE A 257 32.49 4.35 -6.91
CA ILE A 257 33.64 3.57 -6.42
C ILE A 257 33.28 2.12 -6.04
N ARG A 258 32.02 1.84 -5.68
CA ARG A 258 31.57 0.50 -5.26
C ARG A 258 31.59 -0.52 -6.39
N PHE A 259 31.53 -0.09 -7.65
CA PHE A 259 31.65 -1.00 -8.80
C PHE A 259 33.08 -1.56 -8.91
N TRP A 260 34.09 -0.74 -8.65
CA TRP A 260 35.50 -1.12 -8.80
C TRP A 260 36.02 -2.02 -7.68
N THR A 261 35.39 -1.99 -6.50
CA THR A 261 35.87 -2.75 -5.34
C THR A 261 35.54 -4.24 -5.38
N GLU A 262 34.47 -4.63 -6.08
CA GLU A 262 34.03 -6.03 -6.17
C GLU A 262 34.36 -6.67 -7.54
N LEU A 263 34.49 -5.86 -8.60
CA LEU A 263 34.72 -6.35 -9.96
C LEU A 263 36.20 -6.22 -10.36
N LYS A 264 37.06 -7.09 -9.81
CA LYS A 264 38.39 -7.33 -10.37
C LYS A 264 38.27 -8.20 -11.62
N THR A 265 37.94 -7.62 -12.77
CA THR A 265 38.01 -8.34 -14.05
C THR A 265 38.32 -7.40 -15.21
N GLU A 266 39.31 -7.81 -16.02
CA GLU A 266 39.78 -7.18 -17.27
C GLU A 266 38.66 -6.86 -18.30
N ARG A 267 37.45 -7.38 -18.08
CA ARG A 267 36.26 -7.18 -18.91
C ARG A 267 35.67 -5.77 -18.80
N TYR A 268 35.75 -5.12 -17.63
CA TYR A 268 35.23 -3.76 -17.43
C TYR A 268 36.19 -2.68 -17.95
N ASP A 269 37.49 -2.94 -17.95
CA ASP A 269 38.49 -2.03 -18.54
C ASP A 269 38.31 -1.92 -20.06
N LEU A 270 37.89 -3.01 -20.73
CA LEU A 270 37.53 -3.00 -22.14
C LEU A 270 36.23 -2.22 -22.40
N LEU A 271 35.24 -2.40 -21.51
CA LEU A 271 33.96 -1.70 -21.56
C LEU A 271 34.13 -0.19 -21.34
N ALA A 272 34.98 0.23 -20.38
CA ALA A 272 35.31 1.62 -20.12
C ALA A 272 36.01 2.28 -21.32
N LYS A 273 36.95 1.58 -21.98
CA LYS A 273 37.59 2.05 -23.22
C LYS A 273 36.63 2.21 -24.38
N ASP A 274 35.70 1.28 -24.56
CA ASP A 274 34.68 1.38 -25.62
C ASP A 274 33.70 2.54 -25.33
N ILE A 275 33.40 2.83 -24.06
CA ILE A 275 32.59 3.99 -23.64
C ILE A 275 33.30 5.32 -23.91
N GLU A 276 34.58 5.44 -23.54
CA GLU A 276 35.39 6.63 -23.83
C GLU A 276 35.51 6.92 -25.34
N SER A 277 35.41 5.88 -26.18
CA SER A 277 35.43 6.01 -27.64
C SER A 277 34.08 6.43 -28.26
N GLY A 278 33.01 6.52 -27.47
CA GLY A 278 31.67 6.87 -27.93
C GLY A 278 30.92 5.76 -28.70
N ASP A 279 31.45 4.54 -28.72
CA ASP A 279 30.97 3.39 -29.51
C ASP A 279 29.90 2.55 -28.76
N VAL A 280 29.18 3.15 -27.80
CA VAL A 280 28.23 2.44 -26.92
C VAL A 280 26.95 2.02 -27.64
N ALA A 281 26.69 2.58 -28.83
CA ALA A 281 25.54 2.23 -29.65
C ALA A 281 25.68 0.85 -30.35
N ASN A 282 26.87 0.25 -30.33
CA ASN A 282 27.15 -0.96 -31.09
C ASN A 282 26.75 -2.22 -30.30
N LYS A 283 25.45 -2.54 -30.32
CA LYS A 283 24.81 -3.73 -29.73
C LYS A 283 25.59 -5.05 -29.94
N THR A 284 26.38 -5.13 -31.01
CA THR A 284 27.13 -6.33 -31.40
C THR A 284 28.40 -6.54 -30.58
N LYS A 285 29.08 -5.49 -30.11
CA LYS A 285 30.29 -5.62 -29.25
C LYS A 285 29.93 -6.01 -27.82
N PHE A 286 28.83 -5.44 -27.30
CA PHE A 286 28.36 -5.72 -25.95
C PHE A 286 27.89 -7.17 -25.76
N ASN A 287 27.30 -7.79 -26.78
CA ASN A 287 26.92 -9.22 -26.75
C ASN A 287 28.12 -10.19 -26.72
N ILE A 288 29.35 -9.72 -26.92
CA ILE A 288 30.57 -10.55 -26.87
C ILE A 288 31.27 -10.44 -25.50
N LEU A 289 30.89 -9.46 -24.68
CA LEU A 289 31.50 -9.17 -23.37
C LEU A 289 30.75 -9.77 -22.17
N PHE A 290 29.55 -10.34 -22.39
CA PHE A 290 28.72 -11.01 -21.39
C PHE A 290 28.47 -12.48 -21.72
#